data_AF-A0AAJ2TCV1-F1
#
_entry.id   AF-A0AAJ2TCV1-F1
#
_cell.length_a   1.000
_cell.length_b   1.000
_cell.length_c   1.000
_cell.angle_alpha   90.00
_cell.angle_beta   90.00
_cell.angle_gamma   90.00
#
_symmetry.space_group_name_H-M   'P 1'
#
loop_
_entity.id
_entity.type
_entity.pdbx_description
1 polymer ?
#
loop_
_entity_poly.entity_id
_entity_poly.type
_entity_poly.pdbx_seq_one_letter_code
_entity_poly.pdbx_strand_id
1 'polypeptide(L)'
;MDYKYLADLLFPNVTMTPEEAEAKYPPRNLPEGAKVTRFAPSPTGFVHFGGMYQAVVDYMLAHQSGGVFFLRIEDTDGKREIDGAVEALINTLKYYGVDYDEGMMLE
;
A
#
# COMPACT_ATOMS: atom_id res chain seq x y z
N MET A 1 33.82 1.66 15.26
CA MET A 1 33.42 1.76 13.84
C MET A 1 32.52 2.98 13.74
N ASP A 2 32.88 3.96 12.92
CA ASP A 2 32.08 5.18 12.79
C ASP A 2 30.97 4.96 11.76
N TYR A 3 29.75 4.70 12.24
CA TYR A 3 28.61 4.44 11.39
C TYR A 3 28.09 5.68 10.66
N LYS A 4 28.37 6.89 11.17
CA LYS A 4 27.97 8.14 10.49
C LYS A 4 28.86 8.37 9.28
N TYR A 5 30.18 8.26 9.46
CA TYR A 5 31.12 8.33 8.35
C TYR A 5 30.81 7.32 7.23
N LEU A 6 30.45 6.08 7.60
CA LEU A 6 30.06 5.05 6.62
C LEU A 6 28.74 5.37 5.93
N ALA A 7 27.74 5.89 6.66
CA ALA A 7 26.46 6.28 6.08
C ALA A 7 26.62 7.44 5.09
N ASP A 8 27.41 8.46 5.44
CA ASP A 8 27.70 9.61 4.58
C ASP A 8 28.44 9.19 3.29
N LEU A 9 29.30 8.16 3.38
CA LEU A 9 30.01 7.62 2.22
C LEU A 9 29.09 6.81 1.29
N LEU A 10 28.17 6.03 1.87
CA LEU A 10 27.24 5.16 1.11
C LEU A 10 26.06 5.92 0.53
N PHE A 11 25.56 6.93 1.24
CA PHE A 11 24.33 7.64 0.93
C PHE A 11 24.52 9.17 0.97
N PRO A 12 25.45 9.73 0.17
CA PRO A 12 25.81 11.15 0.24
C PRO A 12 24.64 12.10 -0.10
N ASN A 13 23.60 11.59 -0.74
CA ASN A 13 22.42 12.35 -1.15
C ASN A 13 21.24 12.22 -0.16
N VAL A 14 21.37 11.43 0.90
CA VAL A 14 20.33 11.29 1.93
C VAL A 14 20.59 12.34 3.00
N THR A 15 20.00 13.51 2.80
CA THR A 15 20.17 14.68 3.69
C THR A 15 19.04 14.85 4.69
N MET A 16 17.91 14.16 4.47
CA MET A 16 16.74 14.23 5.34
C MET A 16 17.05 13.63 6.71
N THR A 17 16.83 14.40 7.77
CA THR A 17 17.00 13.88 9.14
C THR A 17 15.81 12.98 9.52
N PRO A 18 15.96 12.09 10.51
CA PRO A 18 14.84 11.31 11.04
C PRO A 18 13.67 12.20 11.49
N GLU A 19 13.95 13.32 12.14
CA GLU A 19 12.92 14.26 12.62
C GLU A 19 12.17 14.92 11.46
N GLU A 20 12.87 15.28 10.38
CA GLU A 20 12.25 15.81 9.16
C GLU A 20 11.38 14.75 8.47
N ALA A 21 11.81 13.49 8.46
CA ALA A 21 11.04 12.38 7.92
C ALA A 21 9.76 12.13 8.74
N GLU A 22 9.85 12.13 10.07
CA GLU A 22 8.70 11.98 10.96
C GLU A 22 7.71 13.16 10.83
N ALA A 23 8.22 14.39 10.69
CA ALA A 23 7.39 15.57 10.45
C ALA A 23 6.66 15.51 9.09
N LYS A 24 7.30 14.93 8.07
CA LYS A 24 6.71 14.73 6.74
C LYS A 24 5.62 13.66 6.73
N TYR A 25 5.74 12.64 7.60
CA TYR A 25 4.81 11.52 7.69
C TYR A 25 4.28 11.37 9.12
N PRO A 26 3.44 12.31 9.59
CA PRO A 26 2.96 12.30 10.96
C PRO A 26 2.06 11.07 11.24
N PRO A 27 1.90 10.70 12.53
CA PRO A 27 0.94 9.68 12.92
C PRO A 27 -0.45 9.96 12.36
N ARG A 28 -1.15 8.90 11.93
CA ARG A 28 -2.50 9.01 11.40
C ARG A 28 -3.46 9.49 12.49
N ASN A 29 -4.33 10.44 12.15
CA ASN A 29 -5.40 10.89 13.02
C ASN A 29 -6.59 9.91 12.96
N LEU A 30 -6.44 8.75 13.61
CA LEU A 30 -7.44 7.69 13.65
C LEU A 30 -7.86 7.37 15.09
N PRO A 31 -9.07 6.83 15.31
CA PRO A 31 -9.49 6.35 16.62
C PRO A 31 -8.53 5.30 17.19
N GLU A 32 -8.43 5.23 18.52
CA GLU A 32 -7.65 4.18 19.16
C GLU A 32 -8.21 2.80 18.78
N GLY A 33 -7.31 1.89 18.38
CA GLY A 33 -7.67 0.54 17.95
C GLY A 33 -8.09 0.42 16.48
N ALA A 34 -8.19 1.53 15.74
CA ALA A 34 -8.46 1.55 14.30
C ALA A 34 -7.46 0.67 13.53
N LYS A 35 -7.96 -0.06 12.54
CA LYS A 35 -7.19 -1.00 11.73
C LYS A 35 -6.85 -0.38 10.38
N VAL A 36 -5.56 -0.25 10.13
CA VAL A 36 -5.03 0.09 8.80
C VAL A 36 -4.66 -1.21 8.12
N THR A 37 -5.43 -1.59 7.10
CA THR A 37 -5.28 -2.86 6.37
C THR A 37 -4.89 -2.60 4.93
N ARG A 38 -4.36 -3.61 4.22
CA ARG A 38 -4.10 -3.47 2.78
C ARG A 38 -4.32 -4.75 2.02
N PHE A 39 -4.93 -4.61 0.85
CA PHE A 39 -4.83 -5.60 -0.22
C PHE A 39 -3.64 -5.24 -1.11
N ALA A 40 -2.65 -6.14 -1.16
CA ALA A 40 -1.38 -5.91 -1.84
C ALA A 40 -1.11 -6.93 -2.97
N PRO A 41 -1.86 -6.89 -4.08
CA PRO A 41 -1.71 -7.82 -5.19
C PRO A 41 -0.56 -7.45 -6.12
N SER A 42 0.12 -8.46 -6.69
CA SER A 42 1.02 -8.23 -7.83
C SER A 42 0.22 -8.21 -9.15
N PRO A 43 0.60 -7.36 -10.14
CA PRO A 43 -0.10 -7.22 -11.42
C PRO A 43 0.24 -8.36 -12.40
N THR A 44 0.20 -9.60 -11.92
CA THR A 44 0.65 -10.79 -12.69
C THR A 44 -0.51 -11.62 -13.24
N GLY A 45 -1.73 -11.09 -13.22
CA GLY A 45 -2.93 -11.78 -13.67
C GLY A 45 -4.21 -11.31 -12.99
N PHE A 46 -5.26 -12.13 -13.08
CA PHE A 46 -6.59 -11.81 -12.56
C PHE A 46 -6.69 -12.03 -11.04
N VAL A 47 -7.55 -11.25 -10.39
CA VAL A 47 -7.94 -11.50 -9.00
C VAL A 47 -8.77 -12.78 -8.92
N HIS A 48 -8.19 -13.82 -8.32
CA HIS A 48 -8.94 -15.04 -8.02
C HIS A 48 -9.72 -14.90 -6.70
N PHE A 49 -10.65 -15.82 -6.46
CA PHE A 49 -11.53 -15.80 -5.28
C PHE A 49 -10.77 -15.66 -3.95
N GLY A 50 -9.65 -16.38 -3.78
CA GLY A 50 -8.82 -16.24 -2.58
C GLY A 50 -8.32 -14.81 -2.32
N GLY A 51 -7.89 -14.09 -3.37
CA GLY A 51 -7.48 -12.68 -3.25
C GLY A 51 -8.66 -11.77 -2.95
N MET A 52 -9.81 -12.02 -3.61
CA MET A 52 -11.03 -11.27 -3.36
C MET A 52 -11.53 -11.43 -1.91
N TYR A 53 -11.52 -12.66 -1.38
CA TYR A 53 -11.89 -12.94 0.01
C TYR A 53 -11.01 -12.17 0.99
N GLN A 54 -9.69 -12.19 0.78
CA GLN A 54 -8.76 -11.43 1.61
C GLN A 54 -9.04 -9.92 1.53
N ALA A 55 -9.24 -9.37 0.32
CA ALA A 55 -9.56 -7.97 0.13
C ALA A 55 -10.84 -7.56 0.88
N VAL A 56 -11.88 -8.38 0.84
CA VAL A 56 -13.13 -8.13 1.58
C VAL A 56 -12.92 -8.15 3.09
N VAL A 57 -12.14 -9.12 3.62
CA VAL A 57 -11.84 -9.18 5.05
C VAL A 57 -11.08 -7.94 5.51
N ASP A 58 -10.05 -7.54 4.75
CA ASP A 58 -9.24 -6.34 5.05
C ASP A 58 -10.08 -5.05 4.98
N TYR A 59 -10.92 -4.92 3.95
CA TYR A 59 -11.88 -3.82 3.76
C TYR A 59 -12.84 -3.72 4.95
N MET A 60 -13.53 -4.80 5.30
CA MET A 60 -14.49 -4.81 6.40
C MET A 60 -13.83 -4.49 7.73
N LEU A 61 -12.65 -5.04 8.00
CA LEU A 61 -11.92 -4.82 9.26
C LEU A 61 -11.49 -3.36 9.42
N ALA A 62 -11.01 -2.73 8.35
CA ALA A 62 -10.66 -1.32 8.36
C ALA A 62 -11.89 -0.45 8.66
N HIS A 63 -12.96 -0.56 7.87
CA HIS A 63 -14.12 0.32 8.03
C HIS A 63 -14.91 0.09 9.32
N GLN A 64 -15.01 -1.15 9.80
CA GLN A 64 -15.67 -1.45 11.10
C GLN A 64 -14.94 -0.83 12.29
N SER A 65 -13.64 -0.59 12.17
CA SER A 65 -12.81 0.00 13.23
C SER A 65 -12.61 1.50 13.08
N GLY A 66 -13.20 2.14 12.07
CA GLY A 66 -12.91 3.53 11.71
C GLY A 66 -11.48 3.75 11.20
N GLY A 67 -10.85 2.69 10.69
CA GLY A 67 -9.53 2.69 10.09
C GLY A 67 -9.56 2.94 8.59
N VAL A 68 -8.54 2.45 7.89
CA VAL A 68 -8.28 2.77 6.48
C VAL A 68 -7.88 1.50 5.72
N PHE A 69 -8.50 1.27 4.58
CA PHE A 69 -8.22 0.16 3.67
C PHE A 69 -7.42 0.63 2.45
N PHE A 70 -6.27 0.00 2.22
CA PHE A 70 -5.35 0.36 1.16
C PHE A 70 -5.36 -0.60 -0.01
N LEU A 71 -5.27 -0.05 -1.23
CA LEU A 71 -4.83 -0.80 -2.41
C LEU A 71 -3.35 -0.50 -2.71
N ARG A 72 -2.49 -1.53 -2.67
CA ARG A 72 -1.07 -1.40 -3.00
C ARG A 72 -0.68 -2.39 -4.10
N ILE A 73 -0.40 -1.90 -5.30
CA ILE A 73 0.10 -2.76 -6.37
C ILE A 73 1.56 -3.12 -6.06
N GLU A 74 1.86 -4.42 -6.03
CA GLU A 74 3.21 -4.96 -5.81
C GLU A 74 3.84 -5.28 -7.17
N ASP A 75 4.25 -4.23 -7.88
CA ASP A 75 4.79 -4.22 -9.25
C ASP A 75 6.32 -4.37 -9.34
N THR A 76 6.98 -4.73 -8.24
CA THR A 76 8.45 -4.83 -8.16
C THR A 76 9.09 -5.87 -9.10
N ASP A 77 8.30 -6.76 -9.72
CA ASP A 77 8.76 -7.75 -10.70
C ASP A 77 8.16 -7.52 -12.09
N GLY A 78 8.77 -6.59 -12.83
CA GLY A 78 8.33 -6.23 -14.19
C GLY A 78 8.40 -7.35 -15.22
N LYS A 79 9.03 -8.50 -14.95
CA LYS A 79 9.00 -9.64 -15.89
C LYS A 79 7.69 -10.41 -15.86
N ARG A 80 6.95 -10.33 -14.76
CA ARG A 80 5.66 -11.01 -14.57
C ARG A 80 4.48 -10.07 -14.70
N GLU A 81 4.74 -8.78 -14.87
CA GLU A 81 3.71 -7.78 -15.08
C GLU A 81 2.95 -8.06 -16.38
N ILE A 82 1.62 -8.01 -16.28
CA ILE A 82 0.72 -8.18 -17.41
C ILE A 82 0.04 -6.84 -17.67
N ASP A 83 0.14 -6.37 -18.91
CA ASP A 83 -0.50 -5.13 -19.35
C ASP A 83 -2.02 -5.19 -19.10
N GLY A 84 -2.59 -4.12 -18.55
CA GLY A 84 -3.99 -4.04 -18.15
C GLY A 84 -4.38 -4.83 -16.89
N ALA A 85 -3.48 -5.56 -16.24
CA ALA A 85 -3.82 -6.31 -15.02
C ALA A 85 -4.21 -5.40 -13.85
N VAL A 86 -3.57 -4.24 -13.72
CA VAL A 86 -3.91 -3.25 -12.68
C VAL A 86 -5.31 -2.69 -12.91
N GLU A 87 -5.65 -2.33 -14.15
CA GLU A 87 -6.98 -1.82 -14.49
C GLU A 87 -8.06 -2.89 -14.24
N ALA A 88 -7.82 -4.12 -14.69
CA ALA A 88 -8.73 -5.24 -14.45
C ALA A 88 -8.94 -5.49 -12.95
N LEU A 89 -7.89 -5.37 -12.15
CA LEU A 89 -7.96 -5.50 -10.70
C LEU A 89 -8.81 -4.41 -10.05
N ILE A 90 -8.57 -3.15 -10.40
CA ILE A 90 -9.32 -2.00 -9.87
C ILE A 90 -10.80 -2.12 -10.25
N ASN A 91 -11.08 -2.46 -11.51
CA ASN A 91 -12.45 -2.69 -11.98
C ASN A 91 -13.13 -3.87 -11.27
N THR A 92 -12.39 -4.94 -10.96
CA THR A 92 -12.92 -6.08 -10.20
C THR A 92 -13.30 -5.68 -8.79
N LEU A 93 -12.43 -4.97 -8.06
CA LEU A 93 -12.74 -4.50 -6.71
C LEU A 93 -13.96 -3.59 -6.70
N LYS A 94 -14.01 -2.63 -7.63
CA LYS A 94 -15.15 -1.73 -7.81
C LYS A 94 -16.46 -2.47 -8.13
N TYR A 95 -16.39 -3.49 -9.00
CA TYR A 95 -17.56 -4.30 -9.35
C TYR A 95 -18.17 -5.01 -8.14
N TYR A 96 -17.34 -5.45 -7.19
CA TYR A 96 -17.78 -6.10 -5.95
C TYR A 96 -18.01 -5.12 -4.78
N GLY A 97 -17.92 -3.81 -5.01
CA GLY A 97 -18.14 -2.79 -3.98
C GLY A 97 -17.04 -2.73 -2.91
N VAL A 98 -15.81 -3.10 -3.26
CA VAL A 98 -14.65 -3.01 -2.39
C VAL A 98 -13.84 -1.77 -2.75
N ASP A 99 -14.26 -0.64 -2.19
CA ASP A 99 -13.61 0.66 -2.41
C ASP A 99 -12.44 0.84 -1.41
N TYR A 100 -11.25 1.14 -1.91
CA TYR A 100 -10.10 1.50 -1.09
C TYR A 100 -10.07 3.00 -0.81
N ASP A 101 -9.60 3.36 0.39
CA ASP A 101 -9.56 4.75 0.86
C ASP A 101 -8.30 5.48 0.35
N GLU A 102 -7.20 4.74 0.22
CA GLU A 102 -5.90 5.23 -0.22
C GLU A 102 -5.22 4.15 -1.08
N GLY A 103 -4.48 4.55 -2.11
CA GLY A 103 -3.80 3.58 -2.98
C GLY A 103 -3.55 4.06 -4.39
N MET A 104 -3.30 3.10 -5.27
CA MET A 104 -3.09 3.36 -6.69
C MET A 104 -4.37 3.89 -7.34
N MET A 105 -4.30 5.10 -7.88
CA MET A 105 -5.36 5.72 -8.69
C MET A 105 -5.00 5.54 -10.16
N LEU A 106 -5.99 5.19 -11.00
CA LEU A 106 -5.83 5.31 -12.45
C LEU A 106 -5.91 6.82 -12.79
N GLU A 107 -4.90 7.35 -13.46
CA GLU A 107 -4.93 8.73 -14.01
C GLU A 107 -5.96 8.87 -15.14
#